data_AF-A0A957YIC7-F1
#
_entry.id   AF-A0A957YIC7-F1
#
_cell.length_a   1.000
_cell.length_b   1.000
_cell.length_c   1.000
_cell.angle_alpha   90.00
_cell.angle_beta   90.00
_cell.angle_gamma   90.00
#
_symmetry.space_group_name_H-M   'P 1'
#
loop_
_entity.id
_entity.type
_entity.pdbx_description
1 polymer ?
#
loop_
_entity_poly.entity_id
_entity_poly.type
_entity_poly.pdbx_seq_one_letter_code
_entity_poly.pdbx_strand_id
1 'polypeptide(L)'
;MTNEQDLPPLSRREFLKTGLAAGASLVVASRRDTKPAAASTEQQATAPPDGDPLYLDYTRPVAERVDDLVGRMSLEEKIAQMGSNAPAIDRLGIAQYNWWNEALHGVARAGVATVFPQAIGLAGTWNDDLILQMARVISDEGRAKHHEAARNGVRDLYTGLTFWSPNINIFRDPR
;
A
#
# COMPACT_ATOMS: atom_id res chain seq x y z
N MET A 1 -10.95 3.94 -38.94
CA MET A 1 -11.65 5.11 -38.40
C MET A 1 -13.03 4.69 -37.93
N THR A 2 -13.14 4.30 -36.66
CA THR A 2 -14.35 4.38 -35.82
C THR A 2 -13.84 4.32 -34.37
N ASN A 3 -14.16 5.36 -33.61
CA ASN A 3 -13.60 5.71 -32.31
C ASN A 3 -14.33 4.93 -31.20
N GLU A 4 -13.59 4.35 -30.27
CA GLU A 4 -14.10 3.56 -29.13
C GLU A 4 -14.20 4.46 -27.88
N GLN A 5 -14.92 5.58 -27.99
CA GLN A 5 -15.13 6.52 -26.89
C GLN A 5 -16.56 7.06 -26.90
N ASP A 6 -17.53 6.22 -26.54
CA ASP A 6 -18.84 6.69 -26.07
C ASP A 6 -19.51 5.63 -25.19
N LEU A 7 -19.00 5.47 -23.97
CA LEU A 7 -19.77 4.86 -22.88
C LEU A 7 -19.99 5.91 -21.79
N PRO A 8 -21.25 6.18 -21.39
CA PRO A 8 -21.55 7.19 -20.39
C PRO A 8 -21.08 6.76 -18.98
N PRO A 9 -20.71 7.72 -18.10
CA PRO A 9 -20.26 7.41 -16.76
C PRO A 9 -21.41 6.90 -15.88
N LEU A 10 -21.22 5.74 -15.26
CA LEU A 10 -22.18 5.15 -14.32
C LEU A 10 -22.22 5.95 -13.02
N SER A 11 -23.42 6.42 -12.64
CA SER A 11 -23.61 7.22 -11.43
C SER A 11 -23.66 6.35 -10.16
N ARG A 12 -23.15 6.91 -9.05
CA ARG A 12 -22.89 6.27 -7.74
C ARG A 12 -24.13 5.80 -6.95
N ARG A 13 -25.31 5.67 -7.57
CA ARG A 13 -26.59 5.40 -6.89
C ARG A 13 -27.25 4.06 -7.21
N GLU A 14 -26.64 3.19 -8.02
CA GLU A 14 -27.28 1.93 -8.44
C GLU A 14 -26.71 0.65 -7.79
N PHE A 15 -25.79 0.74 -6.82
CA PHE A 15 -25.15 -0.45 -6.23
C PHE A 15 -25.75 -0.95 -4.89
N LEU A 16 -26.91 -0.43 -4.44
CA LEU A 16 -27.41 -0.67 -3.08
C LEU A 16 -28.89 -1.12 -2.99
N LYS A 17 -29.39 -1.91 -3.94
CA LYS A 17 -30.74 -2.51 -3.84
C LYS A 17 -30.82 -3.95 -4.34
N THR A 18 -30.48 -4.90 -3.47
CA THR A 18 -30.97 -6.30 -3.39
C THR A 18 -30.27 -6.91 -2.17
N GLY A 19 -30.88 -7.30 -1.05
CA GLY A 19 -32.25 -7.65 -0.73
C GLY A 19 -32.39 -9.17 -0.62
N LEU A 20 -32.22 -9.77 0.56
CA LEU A 20 -33.13 -10.83 1.06
C LEU A 20 -32.86 -11.17 2.54
N ALA A 21 -33.97 -11.48 3.23
CA ALA A 21 -34.09 -11.72 4.66
C ALA A 21 -34.17 -13.21 5.02
N ALA A 22 -34.14 -13.44 6.34
CA ALA A 22 -34.72 -14.54 7.12
C ALA A 22 -33.97 -15.90 7.15
N GLY A 23 -33.54 -16.24 8.36
CA GLY A 23 -33.13 -17.59 8.76
C GLY A 23 -33.07 -17.68 10.29
N ALA A 24 -34.22 -17.86 10.94
CA ALA A 24 -34.29 -18.19 12.36
C ALA A 24 -33.84 -19.65 12.55
N SER A 25 -32.84 -19.89 13.41
CA SER A 25 -32.49 -21.22 13.89
C SER A 25 -32.47 -21.21 15.42
N LEU A 26 -33.34 -22.04 15.98
CA LEU A 26 -33.47 -22.34 17.40
C LEU A 26 -32.26 -23.17 17.83
N VAL A 27 -31.38 -22.63 18.68
CA VAL A 27 -30.29 -23.38 19.29
C VAL A 27 -30.68 -23.76 20.71
N VAL A 28 -30.77 -25.07 20.96
CA VAL A 28 -30.97 -25.68 22.28
C VAL A 28 -29.70 -25.47 23.12
N ALA A 29 -29.82 -24.75 24.24
CA ALA A 29 -28.73 -24.54 25.18
C ALA A 29 -28.47 -25.82 26.01
N SER A 30 -27.37 -26.52 25.73
CA SER A 30 -26.81 -27.53 26.62
C SER A 30 -25.94 -26.83 27.67
N ARG A 31 -26.35 -26.89 28.95
CA ARG A 31 -25.53 -26.41 30.07
C ARG A 31 -24.26 -27.24 30.15
N ARG A 32 -23.12 -26.62 29.87
CA ARG A 32 -21.79 -27.14 30.21
C ARG A 32 -21.30 -26.41 31.44
N ASP A 33 -20.83 -27.18 32.42
CA ASP A 33 -20.20 -26.67 33.64
C ASP A 33 -19.01 -25.78 33.28
N THR A 34 -19.08 -24.51 33.68
CA THR A 34 -18.02 -23.53 33.48
C THR A 34 -17.03 -23.59 34.63
N LYS A 35 -15.81 -24.04 34.32
CA LYS A 35 -14.59 -23.75 35.09
C LYS A 35 -14.39 -22.21 35.10
N PRO A 36 -14.00 -21.58 36.22
CA PRO A 36 -13.83 -20.13 36.24
C PRO A 36 -12.63 -19.76 35.35
N ALA A 37 -12.89 -18.93 34.34
CA ALA A 37 -11.87 -18.32 33.50
C ALA A 37 -11.19 -17.20 34.28
N ALA A 38 -9.85 -17.18 34.22
CA ALA A 38 -9.03 -16.12 34.78
C ALA A 38 -9.41 -14.77 34.13
N ALA A 39 -9.51 -13.73 34.96
CA ALA A 39 -9.79 -12.37 34.53
C ALA A 39 -8.79 -11.92 33.46
N SER A 40 -9.29 -11.65 32.27
CA SER A 40 -8.57 -10.96 31.21
C SER A 40 -8.33 -9.52 31.66
N THR A 41 -7.09 -9.20 31.96
CA THR A 41 -6.64 -7.83 32.21
C THR A 41 -6.83 -7.02 30.94
N GLU A 42 -7.84 -6.16 30.90
CA GLU A 42 -7.93 -5.10 29.90
C GLU A 42 -6.68 -4.23 30.04
N GLN A 43 -5.77 -4.32 29.08
CA GLN A 43 -4.69 -3.35 28.93
C GLN A 43 -5.34 -2.02 28.57
N GLN A 44 -5.56 -1.18 29.58
CA GLN A 44 -5.93 0.21 29.42
C GLN A 44 -4.86 0.88 28.55
N ALA A 45 -5.29 1.36 27.38
CA ALA A 45 -4.52 2.24 26.53
C ALA A 45 -4.14 3.48 27.36
N THR A 46 -2.86 3.60 27.68
CA THR A 46 -2.30 4.80 28.30
C THR A 46 -2.60 5.99 27.39
N ALA A 47 -3.33 6.97 27.93
CA ALA A 47 -3.55 8.25 27.26
C ALA A 47 -2.19 8.86 26.86
N PRO A 48 -2.06 9.50 25.68
CA PRO A 48 -0.79 10.04 25.24
C PRO A 48 -0.35 11.17 26.18
N PRO A 49 0.96 11.31 26.45
CA PRO A 49 1.48 12.48 27.15
C PRO A 49 1.23 13.74 26.31
N ASP A 50 0.98 14.87 26.97
CA ASP A 50 0.83 16.18 26.34
C ASP A 50 2.09 16.52 25.50
N GLY A 51 2.00 16.33 24.19
CA GLY A 51 3.08 16.54 23.22
C GLY A 51 2.77 15.82 21.90
N ASP A 52 3.34 16.31 20.80
CA ASP A 52 3.21 15.64 19.50
C ASP A 52 3.79 14.21 19.59
N PRO A 53 3.14 13.20 18.98
CA PRO A 53 3.66 11.84 18.93
C PRO A 53 5.10 11.76 18.38
N LEU A 54 5.93 10.89 18.96
CA LEU A 54 7.33 10.73 18.57
C LEU A 54 7.50 10.38 17.09
N TYR A 55 6.58 9.60 16.51
CA TYR A 55 6.66 9.24 15.08
C TYR A 55 6.63 10.44 14.12
N LEU A 56 6.11 11.60 14.57
CA LEU A 56 6.08 12.86 13.81
C LEU A 56 7.38 13.68 13.95
N ASP A 57 8.25 13.37 14.91
CA ASP A 57 9.53 14.07 15.08
C ASP A 57 10.59 13.55 14.11
N TYR A 58 10.81 14.28 13.01
CA TYR A 58 11.78 13.94 11.98
C TYR A 58 13.25 14.01 12.42
N THR A 59 13.55 14.55 13.62
CA THR A 59 14.91 14.59 14.17
C THR A 59 15.31 13.28 14.86
N ARG A 60 14.33 12.42 15.16
CA ARG A 60 14.55 11.12 15.80
C ARG A 60 14.92 10.03 14.79
N PRO A 61 15.67 8.99 15.22
CA PRO A 61 15.94 7.83 14.39
C PRO A 61 14.65 7.19 13.85
N VAL A 62 14.70 6.72 12.61
CA VAL A 62 13.54 6.09 11.95
C VAL A 62 13.00 4.90 12.75
N ALA A 63 13.87 4.07 13.34
CA ALA A 63 13.45 2.92 14.13
C ALA A 63 12.56 3.32 15.33
N GLU A 64 12.96 4.33 16.10
CA GLU A 64 12.17 4.82 17.24
C GLU A 64 10.81 5.36 16.80
N ARG A 65 10.78 6.07 15.66
CA ARG A 65 9.55 6.62 15.08
C ARG A 65 8.60 5.52 14.60
N VAL A 66 9.15 4.48 13.98
CA VAL A 66 8.38 3.32 13.54
C VAL A 66 7.84 2.55 14.75
N ASP A 67 8.65 2.34 15.79
CA ASP A 67 8.23 1.64 17.00
C ASP A 67 7.10 2.39 17.72
N ASP A 68 7.20 3.72 17.84
CA ASP A 68 6.12 4.55 18.40
C ASP A 68 4.84 4.47 17.53
N LEU A 69 4.97 4.60 16.19
CA LEU A 69 3.82 4.51 15.29
C LEU A 69 3.11 3.16 15.36
N VAL A 70 3.88 2.06 15.24
CA VAL A 70 3.35 0.69 15.28
C VAL A 70 2.83 0.36 16.68
N GLY A 71 3.47 0.85 17.74
CA GLY A 71 3.00 0.73 19.12
C GLY A 71 1.63 1.37 19.34
N ARG A 72 1.33 2.45 18.62
CA ARG A 72 0.03 3.14 18.65
C ARG A 72 -1.06 2.46 17.83
N MET A 73 -0.73 1.55 16.91
CA MET A 73 -1.73 0.85 16.08
C MET A 73 -2.47 -0.26 16.85
N SER A 74 -3.76 -0.43 16.56
CA SER A 74 -4.51 -1.62 17.01
C SER A 74 -4.02 -2.87 16.27
N LEU A 75 -4.43 -4.05 16.74
CA LEU A 75 -4.11 -5.30 16.04
C LEU A 75 -4.72 -5.33 14.64
N GLU A 76 -5.97 -4.87 14.50
CA GLU A 76 -6.71 -4.83 13.24
C GLU A 76 -6.03 -3.89 12.23
N GLU A 77 -5.58 -2.72 12.69
CA GLU A 77 -4.83 -1.79 11.85
C GLU A 77 -3.50 -2.40 11.39
N LYS A 78 -2.76 -3.05 12.29
CA LYS A 78 -1.51 -3.77 11.93
C LYS A 78 -1.77 -4.81 10.85
N ILE A 79 -2.81 -5.62 11.02
CA ILE A 79 -3.20 -6.64 10.03
C ILE A 79 -3.55 -5.98 8.70
N ALA A 80 -4.29 -4.87 8.72
CA ALA A 80 -4.67 -4.16 7.50
C ALA A 80 -3.47 -3.59 6.73
N GLN A 81 -2.35 -3.29 7.41
CA GLN A 81 -1.11 -2.82 6.79
C GLN A 81 -0.26 -3.94 6.16
N MET A 82 -0.61 -5.22 6.32
CA MET A 82 0.18 -6.35 5.79
C MET A 82 0.00 -6.59 4.28
N GLY A 83 -0.99 -5.95 3.65
CA GLY A 83 -1.27 -6.07 2.22
C GLY A 83 -0.63 -4.96 1.38
N SER A 84 -0.58 -5.16 0.06
CA SER A 84 -0.07 -4.12 -0.85
C SER A 84 -0.99 -2.89 -0.93
N ASN A 85 -2.29 -3.05 -0.75
CA ASN A 85 -3.26 -1.96 -0.66
C ASN A 85 -3.51 -1.61 0.81
N ALA A 86 -2.62 -0.84 1.41
CA ALA A 86 -2.70 -0.48 2.82
C ALA A 86 -3.67 0.69 3.02
N PRO A 87 -4.75 0.53 3.80
CA PRO A 87 -5.74 1.58 4.01
C PRO A 87 -5.16 2.72 4.87
N ALA A 88 -5.82 3.88 4.80
CA ALA A 88 -5.52 4.99 5.71
C ALA A 88 -5.83 4.61 7.17
N ILE A 89 -5.08 5.21 8.10
CA ILE A 89 -5.36 5.17 9.54
C ILE A 89 -5.54 6.62 9.99
N ASP A 90 -6.76 7.14 9.81
CA ASP A 90 -7.06 8.57 9.97
C ASP A 90 -6.73 9.10 11.37
N ARG A 91 -6.96 8.30 12.42
CA ARG A 91 -6.66 8.70 13.81
C ARG A 91 -5.15 8.92 14.07
N LEU A 92 -4.30 8.33 13.22
CA LEU A 92 -2.84 8.46 13.27
C LEU A 92 -2.33 9.38 12.16
N GLY A 93 -3.20 9.99 11.35
CA GLY A 93 -2.81 10.81 10.20
C GLY A 93 -2.04 10.03 9.13
N ILE A 94 -2.18 8.69 9.08
CA ILE A 94 -1.51 7.86 8.08
C ILE A 94 -2.39 7.77 6.85
N ALA A 95 -1.85 8.25 5.74
CA ALA A 95 -2.47 8.16 4.43
C ALA A 95 -2.63 6.71 3.96
N GLN A 96 -3.66 6.44 3.15
CA GLN A 96 -3.68 5.24 2.32
C GLN A 96 -2.38 5.18 1.48
N TYR A 97 -1.84 3.99 1.34
CA TYR A 97 -0.63 3.76 0.56
C TYR A 97 -0.72 2.45 -0.21
N ASN A 98 -0.37 2.49 -1.49
CA ASN A 98 -0.23 1.29 -2.31
C ASN A 98 1.25 0.96 -2.54
N TRP A 99 1.67 -0.22 -2.08
CA TRP A 99 3.05 -0.71 -2.17
C TRP A 99 3.44 -1.19 -3.55
N TRP A 100 2.48 -1.41 -4.43
CA TRP A 100 2.70 -1.96 -5.77
C TRP A 100 2.87 -0.82 -6.78
N ASN A 101 4.14 -0.56 -7.11
CA ASN A 101 4.56 0.23 -8.26
C ASN A 101 5.59 -0.55 -9.09
N GLU A 102 5.83 -0.16 -10.33
CA GLU A 102 6.64 -0.92 -11.29
C GLU A 102 7.60 0.01 -12.02
N ALA A 103 8.88 -0.39 -12.13
CA ALA A 103 9.93 0.47 -12.69
C ALA A 103 11.01 -0.30 -13.48
N LEU A 104 10.69 -1.46 -14.05
CA LEU A 104 11.68 -2.40 -14.60
C LEU A 104 12.62 -1.76 -15.64
N HIS A 105 12.10 -0.89 -16.50
CA HIS A 105 12.87 -0.16 -17.51
C HIS A 105 12.24 1.22 -17.82
N GLY A 106 11.77 1.89 -16.77
CA GLY A 106 10.92 3.09 -16.85
C GLY A 106 9.77 3.01 -15.87
N VAL A 107 9.24 4.13 -15.41
CA VAL A 107 8.07 4.14 -14.51
C VAL A 107 6.85 3.63 -15.27
N ALA A 108 6.29 2.51 -14.84
CA ALA A 108 5.18 1.88 -15.54
C ALA A 108 3.82 2.35 -14.99
N ARG A 109 2.83 2.44 -15.89
CA ARG A 109 1.39 2.60 -15.56
C ARG A 109 1.02 3.86 -14.76
N ALA A 110 1.93 4.82 -14.60
CA ALA A 110 1.72 6.13 -14.01
C ALA A 110 1.80 7.26 -15.06
N GLY A 111 1.03 7.09 -16.16
CA GLY A 111 1.01 8.02 -17.30
C GLY A 111 2.18 7.87 -18.27
N VAL A 112 2.47 8.93 -19.02
CA VAL A 112 3.58 8.97 -19.98
C VAL A 112 4.91 8.97 -19.23
N ALA A 113 5.82 8.07 -19.59
CA ALA A 113 7.13 7.99 -18.97
C ALA A 113 8.24 7.64 -19.97
N THR A 114 9.48 7.90 -19.58
CA THR A 114 10.63 7.46 -20.37
C THR A 114 10.68 5.93 -20.39
N VAL A 115 10.85 5.34 -21.58
CA VAL A 115 10.94 3.88 -21.76
C VAL A 115 12.36 3.54 -22.23
N PHE A 116 13.09 2.83 -21.38
CA PHE A 116 14.45 2.35 -21.66
C PHE A 116 14.43 0.96 -22.29
N PRO A 117 15.56 0.49 -22.86
CA PRO A 117 15.71 -0.90 -23.27
C PRO A 117 15.42 -1.86 -22.10
N GLN A 118 14.87 -3.03 -22.41
CA GLN A 118 14.59 -4.04 -21.39
C GLN A 118 15.89 -4.55 -20.73
N ALA A 119 15.80 -5.11 -19.53
CA ALA A 119 16.94 -5.60 -18.76
C ALA A 119 17.98 -6.42 -19.56
N ILE A 120 17.53 -7.30 -20.47
CA ILE A 120 18.44 -8.09 -21.33
C ILE A 120 19.21 -7.24 -22.35
N GLY A 121 18.57 -6.20 -22.90
CA GLY A 121 19.23 -5.26 -23.81
C GLY A 121 20.24 -4.36 -23.08
N LEU A 122 19.90 -3.94 -21.86
CA LEU A 122 20.81 -3.18 -20.98
C LEU A 122 22.03 -4.02 -20.58
N ALA A 123 21.83 -5.31 -20.24
CA ALA A 123 22.92 -6.21 -19.89
C ALA A 123 23.92 -6.38 -21.05
N GLY A 124 23.46 -6.32 -22.30
CA GLY A 124 24.32 -6.37 -23.49
C GLY A 124 25.30 -5.19 -23.62
N THR A 125 25.11 -4.11 -22.87
CA THR A 125 26.02 -2.95 -22.89
C THR A 125 27.28 -3.15 -22.06
N TRP A 126 27.25 -4.08 -21.08
CA TRP A 126 28.33 -4.28 -20.09
C TRP A 126 28.78 -2.98 -19.41
N ASN A 127 27.85 -2.05 -19.18
CA ASN A 127 28.13 -0.72 -18.64
C ASN A 127 27.25 -0.45 -17.41
N ASP A 128 27.83 -0.63 -16.23
CA ASP A 128 27.19 -0.42 -14.93
C ASP A 128 26.87 1.06 -14.67
N ASP A 129 27.76 1.98 -15.06
CA ASP A 129 27.52 3.41 -14.97
C ASP A 129 26.29 3.85 -15.77
N LEU A 130 26.11 3.31 -16.97
CA LEU A 130 24.93 3.57 -17.80
C LEU A 130 23.64 3.05 -17.14
N ILE A 131 23.68 1.87 -16.54
CA ILE A 131 22.55 1.30 -15.80
C ILE A 131 22.22 2.16 -14.58
N LEU A 132 23.22 2.65 -13.86
CA LEU A 132 23.03 3.55 -12.72
C LEU A 132 22.44 4.90 -13.16
N GLN A 133 22.89 5.46 -14.28
CA GLN A 133 22.33 6.68 -14.84
C GLN A 133 20.85 6.51 -15.20
N MET A 134 20.50 5.42 -15.88
CA MET A 134 19.11 5.08 -16.16
C MET A 134 18.29 4.97 -14.86
N ALA A 135 18.78 4.23 -13.87
CA ALA A 135 18.08 4.05 -12.60
C ALA A 135 17.83 5.38 -11.87
N ARG A 136 18.78 6.34 -11.95
CA ARG A 136 18.59 7.70 -11.42
C ARG A 136 17.47 8.44 -12.14
N VAL A 137 17.44 8.40 -13.47
CA VAL A 137 16.35 9.02 -14.26
C VAL A 137 14.99 8.44 -13.86
N ILE A 138 14.90 7.11 -13.75
CA ILE A 138 13.67 6.43 -13.31
C ILE A 138 13.28 6.85 -11.89
N SER A 139 14.25 6.99 -10.98
CA SER A 139 14.02 7.41 -9.59
C SER A 139 13.46 8.83 -9.50
N ASP A 140 14.06 9.76 -10.24
CA ASP A 140 13.63 11.17 -10.28
C ASP A 140 12.22 11.28 -10.90
N GLU A 141 11.99 10.59 -12.01
CA GLU A 141 10.68 10.55 -12.66
C GLU A 141 9.60 9.93 -11.76
N GLY A 142 9.93 8.83 -11.07
CA GLY A 142 9.03 8.17 -10.11
C GLY A 142 8.64 9.09 -8.96
N ARG A 143 9.60 9.84 -8.41
CA ARG A 143 9.34 10.81 -7.34
C ARG A 143 8.49 11.98 -7.83
N ALA A 144 8.76 12.50 -9.03
CA ALA A 144 7.97 13.57 -9.62
C ALA A 144 6.50 13.15 -9.81
N LYS A 145 6.28 11.93 -10.32
CA LYS A 145 4.95 11.35 -10.50
C LYS A 145 4.22 11.11 -9.18
N HIS A 146 4.91 10.59 -8.16
CA HIS A 146 4.35 10.44 -6.82
C HIS A 146 3.87 11.78 -6.25
N HIS A 147 4.68 12.83 -6.34
CA HIS A 147 4.29 14.15 -5.85
C HIS A 147 3.11 14.73 -6.63
N GLU A 148 3.03 14.51 -7.94
CA GLU A 148 1.88 14.95 -8.74
C GLU A 148 0.60 14.20 -8.36
N ALA A 149 0.65 12.88 -8.19
CA ALA A 149 -0.48 12.10 -7.70
C ALA A 149 -0.94 12.59 -6.33
N ALA A 150 0.00 12.78 -5.39
CA ALA A 150 -0.29 13.27 -4.05
C ALA A 150 -0.90 14.68 -4.03
N ARG A 151 -0.45 15.59 -4.89
CA ARG A 151 -1.05 16.94 -5.05
C ARG A 151 -2.51 16.87 -5.49
N ASN A 152 -2.84 15.88 -6.32
CA ASN A 152 -4.20 15.64 -6.80
C ASN A 152 -5.03 14.75 -5.85
N GLY A 153 -4.51 14.42 -4.67
CA GLY A 153 -5.17 13.56 -3.68
C GLY A 153 -5.25 12.08 -4.08
N VAL A 154 -4.50 11.66 -5.10
CA VAL A 154 -4.49 10.29 -5.61
C VAL A 154 -3.41 9.49 -4.89
N ARG A 155 -3.79 8.35 -4.30
CA ARG A 155 -2.89 7.41 -3.59
C ARG A 155 -3.13 5.94 -3.96
N ASP A 156 -3.64 5.72 -5.17
CA ASP A 156 -3.98 4.41 -5.71
C ASP A 156 -2.74 3.64 -6.19
N LEU A 157 -2.98 2.46 -6.77
CA LEU A 157 -1.98 1.61 -7.43
C LEU A 157 -1.08 2.41 -8.40
N TYR A 158 0.22 2.08 -8.46
CA TYR A 158 1.24 2.77 -9.28
C TYR A 158 1.58 4.22 -8.90
N THR A 159 1.05 4.74 -7.80
CA THR A 159 1.36 6.13 -7.35
C THR A 159 2.29 6.19 -6.13
N GLY A 160 2.64 5.04 -5.55
CA GLY A 160 3.56 4.93 -4.40
C GLY A 160 5.03 5.16 -4.75
N LEU A 161 5.88 5.17 -3.73
CA LEU A 161 7.34 5.34 -3.82
C LEU A 161 8.12 4.01 -3.77
N THR A 162 7.43 2.89 -3.64
CA THR A 162 8.02 1.55 -3.62
C THR A 162 7.78 0.86 -4.96
N PHE A 163 8.85 0.37 -5.57
CA PHE A 163 8.80 -0.25 -6.90
C PHE A 163 9.21 -1.72 -6.81
N TRP A 164 8.46 -2.59 -7.47
CA TRP A 164 8.74 -4.03 -7.59
C TRP A 164 9.76 -4.25 -8.69
N SER A 165 10.94 -3.71 -8.48
CA SER A 165 12.06 -3.75 -9.42
C SER A 165 13.37 -3.64 -8.63
N PRO A 166 14.49 -4.19 -9.13
CA PRO A 166 14.64 -4.89 -10.41
C PRO A 166 14.18 -6.36 -10.38
N ASN A 167 14.05 -6.98 -11.56
CA ASN A 167 14.11 -8.44 -11.66
C ASN A 167 15.58 -8.88 -11.76
N ILE A 168 16.04 -9.66 -10.78
CA ILE A 168 17.40 -10.21 -10.69
C ILE A 168 17.40 -11.74 -10.72
N ASN A 169 16.32 -12.34 -11.25
CA ASN A 169 16.30 -13.77 -11.49
C ASN A 169 17.26 -14.12 -12.63
N ILE A 170 17.84 -15.32 -12.58
CA ILE A 170 18.74 -15.80 -13.61
C ILE A 170 17.91 -16.36 -14.78
N PHE A 171 18.15 -15.86 -15.98
CA PHE A 171 17.57 -16.39 -17.22
C PHE A 171 18.21 -17.75 -17.57
N ARG A 172 17.83 -18.78 -16.81
CA ARG A 172 18.46 -20.12 -16.85
C ARG A 172 17.95 -20.98 -18.01
N ASP A 173 16.68 -20.83 -18.35
CA ASP A 173 16.00 -21.57 -19.41
C ASP A 173 15.72 -20.63 -20.58
N PRO A 174 16.10 -20.96 -21.81
CA PRO A 174 15.94 -20.07 -22.97
C PRO A 174 14.51 -19.98 -23.54
N ARG A 175 13.57 -20.80 -23.05
CA ARG A 175 12.17 -20.86 -23.52
C ARG A 175 11.30 -19.78 -22.88
#